data_AF-A0A135UIJ3-F1
#
_entry.id   AF-A0A135UIJ3-F1
#
_cell.length_a   1.000
_cell.length_b   1.000
_cell.length_c   1.000
_cell.angle_alpha   90.00
_cell.angle_beta   90.00
_cell.angle_gamma   90.00
#
_symmetry.space_group_name_H-M   'P 1'
#
loop_
_entity.id
_entity.type
_entity.pdbx_description
1 polymer ?
#
loop_
_entity_poly.entity_id
_entity_poly.type
_entity_poly.pdbx_seq_one_letter_code
_entity_poly.pdbx_strand_id
1 'polypeptide(L)'
;QDRNLPLCPTSVELAAIQTRDLLLGRQVTQEQDYSCNEFRPCGNGACCAKNGWCNYGPEACGTNGQSPNDKCWSNCDAKAECGRYAEMEGKECPLNVCCSPFGFCGMTEDFCKKTDDEETSCQSNCDQPGSGSSNGNVRQRVVGTLSLFATVSANRLDH
;
A
#
# COMPACT_ATOMS: atom_id res chain seq x y z
N GLN A 1 18.40 37.02 -2.01
CA GLN A 1 18.33 36.75 -3.46
C GLN A 1 18.87 35.35 -3.66
N ASP A 2 18.04 34.48 -4.22
CA ASP A 2 18.22 33.05 -4.43
C ASP A 2 19.48 32.69 -5.24
N ARG A 3 20.16 31.58 -4.90
CA ARG A 3 20.71 30.57 -5.85
C ARG A 3 21.16 29.30 -5.10
N ASN A 4 20.35 28.25 -5.23
CA ASN A 4 20.63 26.85 -4.92
C ASN A 4 21.95 26.31 -5.52
N LEU A 5 22.80 25.70 -4.68
CA LEU A 5 23.50 24.43 -4.95
C LEU A 5 24.16 23.89 -3.64
N PRO A 6 23.85 22.66 -3.16
CA PRO A 6 24.62 22.03 -2.10
C PRO A 6 25.95 21.51 -2.67
N LEU A 7 27.03 22.06 -2.12
CA LEU A 7 28.41 21.73 -2.42
C LEU A 7 28.74 20.29 -2.00
N CYS A 8 29.40 19.54 -2.88
CA CYS A 8 29.93 18.22 -2.56
C CYS A 8 30.97 18.32 -1.42
N PRO A 9 30.88 17.50 -0.34
CA PRO A 9 31.87 17.53 0.72
C PRO A 9 33.19 16.92 0.23
N THR A 10 34.25 17.72 0.33
CA THR A 10 35.63 17.36 0.01
C THR A 10 36.28 16.61 1.18
N SER A 11 36.69 15.37 0.89
CA SER A 11 37.89 14.73 1.46
C SER A 11 37.81 14.12 2.87
N VAL A 12 37.53 12.80 2.87
CA VAL A 12 38.31 11.70 3.50
C VAL A 12 38.81 11.89 4.94
N GLU A 13 38.01 11.46 5.93
CA GLU A 13 38.42 10.52 7.01
C GLU A 13 37.26 10.23 7.96
N LEU A 14 36.35 9.33 7.58
CA LEU A 14 35.66 8.42 8.52
C LEU A 14 35.02 7.24 7.77
N ALA A 15 35.80 6.61 6.89
CA ALA A 15 35.43 5.33 6.27
C ALA A 15 35.91 4.19 7.17
N ALA A 16 35.20 3.97 8.28
CA ALA A 16 35.39 2.80 9.13
C ALA A 16 34.04 2.28 9.63
N ILE A 17 33.14 1.94 8.69
CA ILE A 17 32.12 0.94 8.97
C ILE A 17 32.37 -0.21 7.99
N GLN A 18 32.68 -1.34 8.62
CA GLN A 18 33.35 -2.51 8.11
C GLN A 18 32.69 -3.09 6.85
N THR A 19 33.53 -3.39 5.87
CA THR A 19 33.27 -4.13 4.63
C THR A 19 32.94 -5.61 4.86
N ARG A 20 32.09 -5.92 5.85
CA ARG A 20 31.72 -7.29 6.22
C ARG A 20 30.25 -7.67 5.98
N ASP A 21 29.50 -6.80 5.31
CA ASP A 21 28.09 -7.07 4.91
C ASP A 21 27.87 -7.08 3.39
N LEU A 22 28.93 -7.10 2.57
CA LEU A 22 28.83 -7.26 1.11
C LEU A 22 28.48 -8.68 0.64
N LEU A 23 28.43 -9.66 1.55
CA LEU A 23 28.11 -11.07 1.23
C LEU A 23 26.69 -11.50 1.66
N LEU A 24 25.96 -10.63 2.36
CA LEU A 24 24.54 -10.80 2.62
C LEU A 24 23.88 -9.58 1.99
N GLY A 25 23.39 -9.72 0.76
CA GLY A 25 22.65 -8.69 0.03
C GLY A 25 21.33 -8.32 0.68
N ARG A 26 21.35 -7.89 1.95
CA ARG A 26 20.25 -7.19 2.58
C ARG A 26 20.41 -5.72 2.26
N GLN A 27 20.10 -5.37 1.01
CA GLN A 27 19.49 -4.08 0.78
C GLN A 27 18.31 -4.02 1.75
N VAL A 28 18.39 -3.18 2.78
CA VAL A 28 17.16 -2.71 3.43
C VAL A 28 16.53 -1.82 2.38
N THR A 29 15.81 -2.46 1.46
CA THR A 29 14.82 -1.75 0.67
C THR A 29 13.95 -1.04 1.69
N GLN A 30 13.68 0.24 1.45
CA GLN A 30 12.74 1.04 2.21
C GLN A 30 11.33 0.48 1.94
N GLU A 31 11.10 -0.76 2.38
CA GLU A 31 10.03 -1.63 1.92
C GLU A 31 9.23 -2.04 3.15
N GLN A 32 8.03 -1.46 3.26
CA GLN A 32 6.91 -2.00 4.03
C GLN A 32 6.95 -1.85 5.56
N ASP A 33 7.77 -0.96 6.13
CA ASP A 33 7.62 -0.65 7.55
C ASP A 33 6.44 0.32 7.75
N TYR A 34 5.26 -0.23 8.09
CA TYR A 34 4.03 0.49 8.49
C TYR A 34 4.17 1.29 9.80
N SER A 35 5.39 1.53 10.24
CA SER A 35 5.71 2.30 11.42
C SER A 35 6.04 3.74 11.07
N CYS A 36 5.89 4.64 12.03
CA CYS A 36 6.18 6.05 11.89
C CYS A 36 6.55 6.66 13.24
N ASN A 37 7.01 7.91 13.24
CA ASN A 37 7.18 8.71 14.47
C ASN A 37 7.08 10.20 14.14
N GLU A 38 7.28 11.07 15.14
CA GLU A 38 7.21 12.53 15.02
C GLU A 38 8.11 13.12 13.92
N PHE A 39 9.21 12.44 13.55
CA PHE A 39 10.16 12.89 12.53
C PHE A 39 10.19 12.00 11.28
N ARG A 40 9.41 10.92 11.25
CA ARG A 40 9.32 9.98 10.13
C ARG A 40 7.85 9.71 9.82
N PRO A 41 7.25 10.49 8.91
CA PRO A 41 5.90 10.25 8.42
C PRO A 41 5.76 8.87 7.76
N CYS A 42 4.52 8.42 7.61
CA CYS A 42 4.20 7.20 6.87
C CYS A 42 4.54 7.39 5.39
N GLY A 43 5.36 6.49 4.84
CA GLY A 43 5.82 6.57 3.44
C GLY A 43 4.70 6.41 2.40
N ASN A 44 3.59 5.79 2.78
CA ASN A 44 2.39 5.65 1.96
C ASN A 44 1.40 6.83 2.09
N GLY A 45 1.73 7.87 2.87
CA GLY A 45 0.85 9.02 3.10
C GLY A 45 -0.27 8.81 4.10
N ALA A 46 -0.36 7.65 4.75
CA ALA A 46 -1.34 7.41 5.83
C ALA A 46 -1.06 8.30 7.05
N CYS A 47 -2.05 8.42 7.95
CA CYS A 47 -1.88 9.13 9.21
C CYS A 47 -0.82 8.42 10.05
N CYS A 48 0.14 9.19 10.55
CA CYS A 48 1.09 8.68 11.52
C CYS A 48 0.53 8.79 12.93
N ALA A 49 -0.01 7.69 13.45
CA ALA A 49 -0.52 7.66 14.81
C ALA A 49 0.59 7.82 15.85
N LYS A 50 0.27 8.38 17.01
CA LYS A 50 1.22 8.51 18.12
C LYS A 50 1.65 7.18 18.74
N ASN A 51 0.92 6.09 18.47
CA ASN A 51 1.33 4.74 18.81
C ASN A 51 2.43 4.18 17.88
N GLY A 52 2.86 4.95 16.88
CA GLY A 52 3.94 4.61 15.96
C GLY A 52 3.51 3.81 14.74
N TRP A 53 2.21 3.69 14.44
CA TRP A 53 1.68 2.93 13.31
C TRP A 53 0.92 3.79 12.30
N CYS A 54 0.95 3.36 11.04
CA CYS A 54 0.31 4.00 9.90
C CYS A 54 -1.07 3.41 9.61
N ASN A 55 -2.14 4.18 9.73
CA ASN A 55 -3.49 3.80 9.30
C ASN A 55 -4.41 5.03 9.11
N TYR A 56 -5.64 4.85 8.64
CA TYR A 56 -6.58 5.95 8.35
C TYR A 56 -7.73 6.09 9.36
N GLY A 57 -7.75 5.27 10.41
CA GLY A 57 -8.82 5.27 11.39
C GLY A 57 -8.79 6.51 12.29
N PRO A 58 -9.91 6.84 12.97
CA PRO A 58 -9.99 7.99 13.87
C PRO A 58 -8.98 7.93 15.01
N GLU A 59 -8.61 6.72 15.46
CA GLU A 59 -7.56 6.53 16.47
C GLU A 59 -6.15 6.87 15.99
N ALA A 60 -5.93 6.93 14.67
CA ALA A 60 -4.66 7.34 14.07
C ALA A 60 -4.66 8.77 13.57
N CYS A 61 -5.75 9.21 12.93
CA CYS A 61 -5.85 10.53 12.30
C CYS A 61 -6.38 11.60 13.25
N GLY A 62 -7.15 11.23 14.28
CA GLY A 62 -7.97 12.18 15.02
C GLY A 62 -9.16 12.68 14.19
N THR A 63 -9.83 13.73 14.66
CA THR A 63 -11.10 14.22 14.04
C THR A 63 -11.01 15.61 13.43
N ASN A 64 -9.90 16.33 13.61
CA ASN A 64 -9.76 17.73 13.19
C ASN A 64 -8.90 17.94 11.93
N GLY A 65 -8.26 16.89 11.41
CA GLY A 65 -7.37 16.95 10.24
C GLY A 65 -6.07 17.74 10.43
N GLN A 66 -5.84 18.35 11.59
CA GLN A 66 -4.64 19.16 11.82
C GLN A 66 -3.46 18.29 12.21
N SER A 67 -2.31 18.51 11.57
CA SER A 67 -1.04 17.86 11.93
C SER A 67 -0.14 18.82 12.72
N PRO A 68 0.45 18.40 13.85
CA PRO A 68 0.04 17.26 14.67
C PRO A 68 -1.25 17.55 15.47
N ASN A 69 -1.91 16.50 15.97
CA ASN A 69 -3.01 16.61 16.94
C ASN A 69 -2.80 15.66 18.14
N ASP A 70 -3.83 15.40 18.94
CA ASP A 70 -3.77 14.55 20.13
C ASP A 70 -3.44 13.09 19.80
N LYS A 71 -3.91 12.58 18.65
CA LYS A 71 -3.75 11.19 18.18
C LYS A 71 -2.64 11.00 17.14
N CYS A 72 -2.31 12.05 16.39
CA CYS A 72 -1.57 11.96 15.15
C CYS A 72 -0.35 12.90 15.12
N TRP A 73 0.76 12.43 14.56
CA TRP A 73 1.98 13.21 14.32
C TRP A 73 1.96 13.94 12.97
N SER A 74 1.61 13.25 11.89
CA SER A 74 1.67 13.77 10.52
C SER A 74 0.65 13.09 9.61
N ASN A 75 0.29 13.77 8.51
CA ASN A 75 -0.73 13.35 7.54
C ASN A 75 -2.11 13.13 8.19
N CYS A 76 -2.47 13.93 9.18
CA CYS A 76 -3.65 13.69 10.02
C CYS A 76 -4.99 13.95 9.31
N ASP A 77 -4.96 14.53 8.11
CA ASP A 77 -6.09 14.69 7.20
C ASP A 77 -6.14 13.61 6.11
N ALA A 78 -5.24 12.62 6.15
CA ALA A 78 -5.14 11.60 5.11
C ALA A 78 -6.43 10.78 4.98
N LYS A 79 -6.72 10.41 3.74
CA LYS A 79 -7.91 9.66 3.35
C LYS A 79 -7.51 8.31 2.82
N ALA A 80 -8.25 7.29 3.23
CA ALA A 80 -8.03 5.94 2.77
C ALA A 80 -8.30 5.80 1.27
N GLU A 81 -7.73 4.76 0.67
CA GLU A 81 -8.00 4.40 -0.72
C GLU A 81 -9.44 3.91 -0.90
N CYS A 82 -9.95 3.19 0.12
CA CYS A 82 -11.25 2.52 0.15
C CYS A 82 -11.93 2.60 1.53
N GLY A 83 -13.22 2.25 1.55
CA GLY A 83 -13.99 2.05 2.77
C GLY A 83 -14.49 3.34 3.43
N ARG A 84 -14.87 3.25 4.71
CA ARG A 84 -15.47 4.33 5.52
C ARG A 84 -14.52 5.47 5.85
N TYR A 85 -13.21 5.30 5.63
CA TYR A 85 -12.21 6.34 5.84
C TYR A 85 -11.72 6.98 4.53
N ALA A 86 -12.30 6.58 3.39
CA ALA A 86 -11.97 7.19 2.10
C ALA A 86 -12.63 8.57 1.98
N GLU A 87 -12.14 9.35 1.02
CA GLU A 87 -12.72 10.66 0.68
C GLU A 87 -14.22 10.55 0.32
N MET A 88 -14.57 9.48 -0.39
CA MET A 88 -15.95 9.06 -0.61
C MET A 88 -16.20 7.82 0.24
N GLU A 89 -17.04 7.94 1.25
CA GLU A 89 -17.39 6.82 2.13
C GLU A 89 -17.89 5.62 1.32
N GLY A 90 -17.37 4.43 1.64
CA GLY A 90 -17.74 3.20 0.95
C GLY A 90 -17.10 3.01 -0.42
N LYS A 91 -16.17 3.88 -0.83
CA LYS A 91 -15.40 3.69 -2.06
C LYS A 91 -14.72 2.32 -2.06
N GLU A 92 -14.91 1.56 -3.13
CA GLU A 92 -14.29 0.25 -3.29
C GLU A 92 -12.88 0.34 -3.88
N CYS A 93 -12.11 -0.73 -3.69
CA CYS A 93 -10.79 -0.88 -4.29
C CYS A 93 -10.90 -0.98 -5.83
N PRO A 94 -10.05 -0.28 -6.61
CA PRO A 94 -10.17 -0.24 -8.07
C PRO A 94 -10.10 -1.59 -8.78
N LEU A 95 -9.49 -2.60 -8.17
CA LEU A 95 -9.32 -3.95 -8.72
C LEU A 95 -10.27 -4.99 -8.10
N ASN A 96 -11.33 -4.56 -7.41
CA ASN A 96 -12.25 -5.45 -6.69
C ASN A 96 -11.55 -6.41 -5.70
N VAL A 97 -10.40 -5.98 -5.18
CA VAL A 97 -9.68 -6.63 -4.09
C VAL A 97 -10.31 -6.22 -2.75
N CYS A 98 -9.98 -6.91 -1.67
CA CYS A 98 -10.52 -6.63 -0.35
C CYS A 98 -10.15 -5.22 0.12
N CYS A 99 -11.13 -4.52 0.67
CA CYS A 99 -10.89 -3.33 1.47
C CYS A 99 -10.71 -3.74 2.93
N SER A 100 -9.49 -3.62 3.43
CA SER A 100 -9.16 -3.93 4.84
C SER A 100 -9.92 -3.04 5.82
N PRO A 101 -9.98 -3.39 7.12
CA PRO A 101 -10.67 -2.58 8.15
C PRO A 101 -10.14 -1.14 8.25
N PHE A 102 -8.88 -0.93 7.85
CA PHE A 102 -8.20 0.36 7.91
C PHE A 102 -8.20 1.14 6.60
N GLY A 103 -8.85 0.64 5.54
CA GLY A 103 -8.99 1.35 4.26
C GLY A 103 -7.80 1.18 3.29
N PHE A 104 -7.03 0.10 3.47
CA PHE A 104 -6.04 -0.35 2.48
C PHE A 104 -6.61 -1.44 1.57
N CYS A 105 -6.23 -1.42 0.30
CA CYS A 105 -6.61 -2.41 -0.71
C CYS A 105 -5.60 -3.56 -0.82
N GLY A 106 -6.08 -4.81 -0.83
CA GLY A 106 -5.21 -5.99 -0.89
C GLY A 106 -5.97 -7.31 -0.97
N MET A 107 -5.23 -8.41 -1.13
CA MET A 107 -5.79 -9.77 -1.25
C MET A 107 -5.22 -10.76 -0.22
N THR A 108 -4.40 -10.29 0.72
CA THR A 108 -3.90 -11.15 1.81
C THR A 108 -5.01 -11.37 2.84
N GLU A 109 -4.84 -12.39 3.66
CA GLU A 109 -5.82 -12.75 4.69
C GLU A 109 -6.17 -11.56 5.59
N ASP A 110 -5.19 -10.77 6.02
CA ASP A 110 -5.40 -9.59 6.88
C ASP A 110 -6.31 -8.52 6.26
N PHE A 111 -6.38 -8.46 4.94
CA PHE A 111 -7.21 -7.50 4.22
C PHE A 111 -8.62 -8.04 4.02
N CYS A 112 -8.75 -9.36 3.85
CA CYS A 112 -10.00 -10.03 3.52
C CYS A 112 -10.71 -10.64 4.74
N LYS A 113 -10.07 -10.62 5.92
CA LYS A 113 -10.59 -11.24 7.13
C LYS A 113 -11.92 -10.63 7.52
N LYS A 114 -12.92 -11.49 7.68
CA LYS A 114 -14.23 -11.12 8.23
C LYS A 114 -14.23 -11.39 9.73
N THR A 115 -14.73 -10.44 10.49
CA THR A 115 -15.01 -10.56 11.93
C THR A 115 -16.42 -10.02 12.22
N ASP A 116 -16.93 -10.27 13.42
CA ASP A 116 -18.21 -9.74 13.88
C ASP A 116 -18.14 -8.25 14.30
N ASP A 117 -16.93 -7.70 14.37
CA ASP A 117 -16.66 -6.32 14.75
C ASP A 117 -16.28 -5.49 13.52
N GLU A 118 -17.10 -4.51 13.18
CA GLU A 118 -16.90 -3.62 12.03
C GLU A 118 -15.52 -2.94 12.03
N GLU A 119 -14.95 -2.68 13.20
CA GLU A 119 -13.63 -2.04 13.33
C GLU A 119 -12.46 -2.94 12.91
N THR A 120 -12.69 -4.25 12.88
CA THR A 120 -11.67 -5.26 12.54
C THR A 120 -12.05 -6.14 11.37
N SER A 121 -13.24 -5.94 10.79
CA SER A 121 -13.75 -6.71 9.67
C SER A 121 -13.42 -6.02 8.35
N CYS A 122 -13.12 -6.82 7.34
CA CYS A 122 -13.02 -6.35 5.96
C CYS A 122 -14.30 -5.61 5.55
N GLN A 123 -14.14 -4.48 4.87
CA GLN A 123 -15.22 -3.53 4.58
C GLN A 123 -15.96 -3.83 3.27
N SER A 124 -15.26 -4.30 2.24
CA SER A 124 -15.85 -4.66 0.94
C SER A 124 -14.98 -5.66 0.18
N ASN A 125 -15.61 -6.39 -0.75
CA ASN A 125 -14.95 -7.40 -1.59
C ASN A 125 -14.20 -8.49 -0.80
N CYS A 126 -14.69 -8.86 0.38
CA CYS A 126 -14.00 -9.76 1.30
C CYS A 126 -13.98 -11.23 0.85
N ASP A 127 -14.94 -11.61 0.01
CA ASP A 127 -15.01 -12.95 -0.59
C ASP A 127 -14.18 -12.99 -1.88
N GLN A 128 -12.88 -13.19 -1.73
CA GLN A 128 -11.99 -13.36 -2.88
C GLN A 128 -12.02 -14.80 -3.38
N PRO A 129 -11.93 -15.03 -4.71
CA PRO A 129 -11.66 -16.36 -5.22
C PRO A 129 -10.35 -16.86 -4.60
N GLY A 130 -10.33 -18.12 -4.18
CA GLY A 130 -9.16 -18.70 -3.53
C GLY A 130 -7.89 -18.39 -4.31
N SER A 131 -6.87 -17.89 -3.62
CA SER A 131 -5.52 -17.69 -4.14
C SER A 131 -4.85 -19.05 -4.36
N GLY A 132 -5.43 -19.85 -5.26
CA GLY A 132 -4.85 -21.11 -5.69
C GLY A 132 -3.50 -20.78 -6.31
N SER A 133 -2.42 -20.99 -5.54
CA SER A 133 -1.07 -21.18 -6.06
C SER A 133 -1.15 -22.41 -6.96
N SER A 134 -1.60 -22.19 -8.18
CA SER A 134 -1.56 -23.17 -9.22
C SER A 134 -0.07 -23.27 -9.53
N ASN A 135 0.53 -24.44 -9.34
CA ASN A 135 1.80 -24.82 -9.97
C ASN A 135 1.68 -24.84 -11.52
N GLY A 136 0.92 -23.91 -12.09
CA GLY A 136 0.71 -23.69 -13.51
C GLY A 136 1.69 -22.65 -14.00
N ASN A 137 2.26 -22.90 -15.16
CA ASN A 137 3.24 -22.03 -15.77
C ASN A 137 2.62 -20.64 -16.04
N VAL A 138 3.14 -19.59 -15.38
CA VAL A 138 2.64 -18.21 -15.53
C VAL A 138 2.70 -17.69 -16.98
N ARG A 139 3.44 -18.35 -17.88
CA ARG A 139 3.50 -18.03 -19.31
C ARG A 139 2.28 -18.49 -20.11
N GLN A 140 1.36 -19.27 -19.53
CA GLN A 140 0.13 -19.70 -20.19
C GLN A 140 -1.06 -18.76 -19.93
N ARG A 141 -0.91 -17.75 -19.06
CA ARG A 141 -1.92 -16.70 -18.90
C ARG A 141 -1.77 -15.67 -20.02
N VAL A 142 -2.39 -15.93 -21.16
CA VAL A 142 -2.64 -14.90 -22.18
C VAL A 142 -3.81 -14.05 -21.68
N VAL A 143 -3.52 -12.93 -21.03
CA VAL A 143 -4.51 -11.88 -20.78
C VAL A 143 -4.65 -11.10 -22.09
N GLY A 144 -5.61 -11.49 -22.92
CA GLY A 144 -5.86 -10.81 -24.18
C GLY A 144 -6.38 -9.40 -23.94
N THR A 145 -5.57 -8.39 -24.22
CA THR A 145 -6.08 -7.03 -24.43
C THR A 145 -6.85 -7.03 -25.75
N LEU A 146 -8.17 -6.80 -25.70
CA LEU A 146 -8.95 -6.56 -26.92
C LEU A 146 -8.59 -5.18 -27.46
N SER A 147 -7.47 -5.12 -28.19
CA SER A 147 -7.11 -3.96 -29.00
C SER A 147 -7.80 -4.09 -30.36
N LEU A 148 -8.54 -3.05 -30.72
CA LEU A 148 -9.33 -2.91 -31.94
C LEU A 148 -8.53 -3.36 -33.19
N PHE A 149 -9.20 -4.09 -34.08
CA PHE A 149 -8.79 -4.56 -35.43
C PHE A 149 -8.00 -5.89 -35.53
N ALA A 150 -8.73 -7.00 -35.50
CA ALA A 150 -8.47 -8.13 -36.40
C ALA A 150 -9.72 -9.01 -36.50
N THR A 151 -10.39 -9.00 -37.65
CA THR A 151 -11.38 -10.00 -38.02
C THR A 151 -10.68 -11.36 -38.11
N VAL A 152 -10.88 -12.24 -37.14
CA VAL A 152 -10.67 -13.67 -37.34
C VAL A 152 -12.03 -14.28 -37.65
N SER A 153 -12.24 -14.60 -38.92
CA SER A 153 -13.37 -15.40 -39.38
C SER A 153 -13.39 -16.73 -38.62
N ALA A 154 -14.41 -16.91 -37.76
CA ALA A 154 -14.74 -18.21 -37.23
C ALA A 154 -15.31 -19.06 -38.38
N ASN A 155 -14.49 -19.96 -38.93
CA ASN A 155 -15.01 -21.06 -39.74
C ASN A 155 -15.79 -22.01 -38.82
N ARG A 156 -17.09 -22.05 -39.08
CA ARG A 156 -18.06 -23.05 -38.66
C ARG A 156 -17.74 -24.40 -39.32
N LEU A 157 -17.77 -25.49 -38.56
CA LEU A 157 -18.08 -26.89 -38.95
C LEU A 157 -17.95 -27.76 -37.68
N ASP A 158 -19.06 -28.08 -37.02
CA ASP A 158 -19.81 -29.36 -37.09
C ASP A 158 -19.02 -30.56 -36.50
N HIS A 159 -19.41 -31.04 -35.32
CA HIS A 159 -20.39 -32.12 -35.18
C HIS A 159 -20.92 -32.26 -33.75
#